data_AF-T1GY45-F1
#
_entry.id   AF-T1GY45-F1
#
_cell.length_a   1.000
_cell.length_b   1.000
_cell.length_c   1.000
_cell.angle_alpha   90.00
_cell.angle_beta   90.00
_cell.angle_gamma   90.00
#
_symmetry.space_group_name_H-M   'P 1'
#
loop_
_entity.id
_entity.type
_entity.pdbx_description
1 polymer ?
#
loop_
_entity_poly.entity_id
_entity_poly.type
_entity_poly.pdbx_seq_one_letter_code
_entity_poly.pdbx_strand_id
1 'polypeptide(L)'
;MEDMRDPALRKSYYHGVGGPITVENYKFNSPLIDIFWEAVKELKVENLEGDINGKSQTGFTKPHATVRNGLRCSANKGYLRPASKRPNLDIMINAFVRKINIDPETKVANSVEFDLFGLPHTAHSHREIILSGGAINSPQILMLSGVGPRDHLQEFDIDVIKHAPGVADGGMIGRTASGVSVDNYANVFEPVIYKDSYIITPLLMRPRSRGRIRLQSILPRKHPLIYANYFKDPYDLAVLVEGLKYAHAFSQTKILRYLNATLNIYSWRNFGCFLIILIF
;
A
#
# COMPACT_ATOMS: atom_id res chain seq x y z
N MET A 1 -14.63 11.01 -8.90
CA MET A 1 -14.30 10.12 -7.76
C MET A 1 -13.85 10.96 -6.56
N GLU A 2 -12.95 11.88 -6.82
CA GLU A 2 -12.42 12.85 -5.89
C GLU A 2 -13.32 14.09 -5.71
N ASP A 3 -13.17 14.74 -4.57
CA ASP A 3 -13.65 16.08 -4.24
C ASP A 3 -12.47 16.92 -3.73
N MET A 4 -11.75 17.52 -4.68
CA MET A 4 -10.59 18.37 -4.42
C MET A 4 -11.05 19.69 -3.78
N ARG A 5 -10.45 20.05 -2.65
CA ARG A 5 -10.77 21.28 -1.91
C ARG A 5 -9.74 22.39 -2.06
N ASP A 6 -8.56 22.09 -2.59
CA ASP A 6 -7.54 23.10 -2.87
C ASP A 6 -8.00 24.05 -4.00
N PRO A 7 -8.23 25.35 -3.73
CA PRO A 7 -8.69 26.28 -4.75
C PRO A 7 -7.78 26.37 -5.98
N ALA A 8 -6.47 26.15 -5.81
CA ALA A 8 -5.50 26.20 -6.91
C ALA A 8 -5.68 25.02 -7.88
N LEU A 9 -6.11 23.87 -7.39
CA LEU A 9 -6.20 22.63 -8.16
C LEU A 9 -7.62 22.25 -8.57
N ARG A 10 -8.66 22.88 -7.99
CA ARG A 10 -10.07 22.62 -8.33
C ARG A 10 -10.45 22.88 -9.79
N LYS A 11 -9.66 23.68 -10.51
CA LYS A 11 -9.85 23.95 -11.94
C LYS A 11 -8.92 23.12 -12.83
N SER A 12 -8.03 22.33 -12.23
CA SER A 12 -7.12 21.45 -12.96
C SER A 12 -7.91 20.35 -13.66
N TYR A 13 -7.49 20.01 -14.88
CA TYR A 13 -8.04 18.85 -15.61
C TYR A 13 -7.80 17.53 -14.85
N TYR A 14 -6.76 17.47 -14.03
CA TYR A 14 -6.35 16.26 -13.32
C TYR A 14 -7.15 15.98 -12.03
N HIS A 15 -8.01 16.92 -11.61
CA HIS A 15 -8.72 16.82 -10.33
C HIS A 15 -10.24 16.85 -10.47
N GLY A 16 -10.90 15.98 -9.68
CA GLY A 16 -12.35 15.93 -9.60
C GLY A 16 -12.91 16.82 -8.50
N VAL A 17 -14.11 17.34 -8.69
CA VAL A 17 -14.86 18.09 -7.65
C VAL A 17 -16.24 17.44 -7.46
N GLY A 18 -16.73 17.40 -6.22
CA GLY A 18 -18.06 16.87 -5.89
C GLY A 18 -18.14 15.35 -5.74
N GLY A 19 -17.01 14.63 -5.83
CA GLY A 19 -16.95 13.22 -5.53
C GLY A 19 -17.08 12.88 -4.03
N PRO A 20 -17.26 11.59 -3.70
CA PRO A 20 -17.40 11.13 -2.33
C PRO A 20 -16.10 11.13 -1.50
N ILE A 21 -14.92 11.16 -2.13
CA ILE A 21 -13.62 11.17 -1.45
C ILE A 21 -13.06 12.58 -1.45
N THR A 22 -13.05 13.22 -0.29
CA THR A 22 -12.51 14.57 -0.15
C THR A 22 -10.98 14.53 -0.05
N VAL A 23 -10.34 15.43 -0.79
CA VAL A 23 -8.89 15.62 -0.82
C VAL A 23 -8.58 17.08 -0.49
N GLU A 24 -7.71 17.29 0.51
CA GLU A 24 -7.35 18.62 1.00
C GLU A 24 -5.85 18.67 1.32
N ASN A 25 -5.31 19.89 1.44
CA ASN A 25 -4.01 20.12 2.07
C ASN A 25 -4.07 19.80 3.57
N TYR A 26 -2.93 19.42 4.14
CA TYR A 26 -2.81 19.28 5.59
C TYR A 26 -3.04 20.63 6.27
N LYS A 27 -3.85 20.63 7.34
CA LYS A 27 -4.10 21.84 8.15
C LYS A 27 -2.87 22.26 8.97
N PHE A 28 -2.03 21.28 9.33
CA PHE A 28 -0.79 21.52 10.05
C PHE A 28 0.39 21.36 9.08
N ASN A 29 1.30 22.34 9.10
CA ASN A 29 2.56 22.28 8.37
C ASN A 29 3.69 22.33 9.41
N SER A 30 4.58 21.34 9.35
CA SER A 30 5.79 21.34 10.19
C SER A 30 6.73 22.45 9.73
N PRO A 31 7.42 23.18 10.64
CA PRO A 31 8.48 24.12 10.26
C PRO A 31 9.59 23.49 9.40
N LEU A 32 9.77 22.16 9.49
CA LEU A 32 10.71 21.43 8.65
C LEU A 32 10.38 21.51 7.15
N ILE A 33 9.13 21.80 6.78
CA ILE A 33 8.75 21.88 5.36
C ILE A 33 9.49 23.01 4.65
N ASP A 34 9.70 24.15 5.30
CA ASP A 34 10.37 25.30 4.70
C ASP A 34 11.87 25.06 4.59
N ILE A 35 12.45 24.40 5.60
CA ILE A 35 13.85 23.91 5.57
C ILE A 35 14.06 22.95 4.39
N PHE A 36 13.17 21.96 4.23
CA PHE A 36 13.24 21.03 3.11
C PHE A 36 13.01 21.72 1.77
N TRP A 37 12.15 22.73 1.72
CA TRP A 37 11.90 23.49 0.50
C TRP A 37 13.15 24.25 0.02
N GLU A 38 13.95 24.81 0.93
CA GLU A 38 15.23 25.43 0.57
C GLU A 38 16.24 24.40 0.04
N ALA A 39 16.32 23.21 0.65
CA ALA A 39 17.15 22.12 0.14
C ALA A 39 16.71 21.65 -1.26
N VAL A 40 15.40 21.58 -1.50
CA VAL A 40 14.82 21.22 -2.82
C VAL A 40 15.21 22.25 -3.88
N LYS A 41 15.11 23.56 -3.58
CA LYS A 41 15.51 24.64 -4.50
C LYS A 41 16.99 24.60 -4.84
N GLU A 42 17.84 24.31 -3.85
CA GLU A 42 19.28 24.17 -4.06
C GLU A 42 19.58 23.03 -5.06
N LEU A 43 18.86 21.92 -4.94
CA LEU A 43 19.00 20.76 -5.82
C LEU A 43 18.24 20.88 -7.15
N LYS A 44 17.34 21.85 -7.28
CA LYS A 44 16.48 22.06 -8.47
C LYS A 44 15.62 20.85 -8.80
N VAL A 45 15.03 20.24 -7.77
CA VAL A 45 14.21 19.02 -7.90
C VAL A 45 12.73 19.26 -7.62
N GLU A 46 12.27 20.52 -7.68
CA GLU A 46 10.86 20.87 -7.58
C GLU A 46 10.03 20.17 -8.65
N ASN A 47 8.82 19.77 -8.28
CA ASN A 47 7.81 19.46 -9.29
C ASN A 47 7.39 20.76 -9.97
N LEU A 48 7.56 20.83 -11.29
CA LEU A 48 7.32 22.05 -12.07
C LEU A 48 5.87 22.52 -12.07
N GLU A 49 4.92 21.62 -11.79
CA GLU A 49 3.49 21.94 -11.75
C GLU A 49 2.98 22.17 -10.32
N GLY A 50 3.82 21.92 -9.31
CA GLY A 50 3.43 21.96 -7.91
C GLY A 50 2.44 20.87 -7.51
N ASP A 51 2.21 19.86 -8.36
CA ASP A 51 1.21 18.82 -8.17
C ASP A 51 1.71 17.47 -8.70
N ILE A 52 1.94 16.53 -7.79
CA ILE A 52 2.37 15.16 -8.11
C ILE A 52 1.26 14.31 -8.73
N ASN A 53 -0.01 14.72 -8.61
CA ASN A 53 -1.14 14.07 -9.27
C ASN A 53 -1.51 14.74 -10.60
N GLY A 54 -0.73 15.75 -11.03
CA GLY A 54 -0.90 16.46 -12.28
C GLY A 54 -0.30 15.73 -13.48
N LYS A 55 0.19 16.49 -14.47
CA LYS A 55 0.77 15.94 -15.71
C LYS A 55 2.02 15.11 -15.44
N SER A 56 2.81 15.50 -14.42
CA SER A 56 4.07 14.87 -14.08
C SER A 56 4.14 14.55 -12.59
N GLN A 57 4.50 13.30 -12.29
CA GLN A 57 4.77 12.82 -10.93
C GLN A 57 6.19 13.14 -10.46
N THR A 58 7.04 13.70 -11.33
CA THR A 58 8.48 13.90 -11.04
C THR A 58 8.71 15.17 -10.25
N GLY A 59 9.55 15.07 -9.21
CA GLY A 59 9.96 16.21 -8.39
C GLY A 59 9.25 16.29 -7.05
N PHE A 60 9.67 17.25 -6.24
CA PHE A 60 9.19 17.45 -4.89
C PHE A 60 7.98 18.41 -4.88
N THR A 61 6.92 18.04 -4.16
CA THR A 61 5.79 18.92 -3.86
C THR A 61 5.21 18.63 -2.47
N LYS A 62 4.38 19.53 -1.96
CA LYS A 62 3.57 19.29 -0.77
C LYS A 62 2.42 18.34 -1.14
N PRO A 63 2.31 17.16 -0.50
CA PRO A 63 1.27 16.22 -0.84
C PRO A 63 -0.08 16.64 -0.27
N HIS A 64 -1.17 16.36 -1.00
CA HIS A 64 -2.51 16.35 -0.44
C HIS A 64 -2.79 15.06 0.33
N ALA A 65 -3.85 15.09 1.12
CA ALA A 65 -4.33 13.92 1.83
C ALA A 65 -5.80 13.67 1.55
N THR A 66 -6.19 12.39 1.61
CA THR A 66 -7.60 11.99 1.68
C THR A 66 -8.16 12.30 3.06
N VAL A 67 -8.48 13.58 3.28
CA VAL A 67 -9.01 14.14 4.53
C VAL A 67 -10.27 14.96 4.25
N ARG A 68 -11.12 15.09 5.25
CA ARG A 68 -12.31 15.93 5.23
C ARG A 68 -12.35 16.68 6.55
N ASN A 69 -12.20 17.99 6.50
CA ASN A 69 -12.12 18.84 7.69
C ASN A 69 -10.99 18.44 8.66
N GLY A 70 -9.88 17.91 8.16
CA GLY A 70 -8.75 17.43 8.96
C GLY A 70 -8.89 16.03 9.56
N LEU A 71 -10.00 15.32 9.28
CA LEU A 71 -10.17 13.92 9.64
C LEU A 71 -10.00 13.03 8.42
N ARG A 72 -9.41 11.84 8.57
CA ARG A 72 -9.28 10.85 7.49
C ARG A 72 -10.60 10.64 6.75
N CYS A 73 -10.57 10.71 5.42
CA CYS A 73 -11.68 10.38 4.53
C CYS A 73 -11.45 9.00 3.91
N SER A 74 -11.88 7.94 4.61
CA SER A 74 -11.78 6.57 4.11
C SER A 74 -12.87 6.25 3.07
N ALA A 75 -12.69 5.15 2.33
CA ALA A 75 -13.74 4.62 1.44
C ALA A 75 -15.07 4.40 2.18
N ASN A 76 -15.04 3.90 3.42
CA ASN A 76 -16.23 3.79 4.26
C ASN A 76 -16.89 5.16 4.51
N LYS A 77 -16.12 6.20 4.85
CA LYS A 77 -16.66 7.54 5.09
C LYS A 77 -17.21 8.19 3.82
N GLY A 78 -16.55 8.00 2.68
CA GLY A 78 -16.95 8.59 1.40
C GLY A 78 -18.13 7.89 0.74
N TYR A 79 -18.11 6.57 0.67
CA TYR A 79 -19.07 5.78 -0.11
C TYR A 79 -20.11 5.08 0.76
N LEU A 80 -19.67 4.37 1.80
CA LEU A 80 -20.53 3.39 2.48
C LEU A 80 -21.44 4.05 3.52
N ARG A 81 -20.91 4.94 4.38
CA ARG A 81 -21.70 5.63 5.40
C ARG A 81 -22.87 6.43 4.82
N PRO A 82 -22.72 7.20 3.72
CA PRO A 82 -23.86 7.90 3.13
C PRO A 82 -24.90 6.96 2.52
N ALA A 83 -24.48 5.76 2.08
CA ALA A 83 -25.35 4.78 1.44
C ALA A 83 -25.95 3.76 2.42
N SER A 84 -25.50 3.73 3.69
CA SER A 84 -25.80 2.63 4.62
C SER A 84 -27.27 2.50 5.03
N LYS A 85 -28.09 3.52 4.76
CA LYS A 85 -29.54 3.50 5.04
C LYS A 85 -30.38 3.08 3.83
N ARG A 86 -29.76 2.78 2.69
CA ARG A 86 -30.49 2.35 1.50
C ARG A 86 -31.08 0.96 1.75
N PRO A 87 -32.38 0.74 1.47
CA PRO A 87 -33.05 -0.53 1.78
C PRO A 87 -32.57 -1.71 0.94
N ASN A 88 -31.81 -1.43 -0.13
CA ASN A 88 -31.24 -2.43 -1.04
C ASN A 88 -29.74 -2.67 -0.80
N LEU A 89 -29.21 -2.29 0.36
CA LEU A 89 -27.82 -2.49 0.72
C LEU A 89 -27.70 -3.10 2.12
N ASP A 90 -27.33 -4.37 2.16
CA ASP A 90 -26.99 -5.07 3.41
C ASP A 90 -25.48 -5.05 3.63
N ILE A 91 -25.06 -4.75 4.86
CA ILE A 91 -23.65 -4.69 5.26
C ILE A 91 -23.46 -5.63 6.44
N MET A 92 -22.70 -6.71 6.21
CA MET A 92 -22.36 -7.69 7.25
C MET A 92 -20.91 -7.49 7.68
N ILE A 93 -20.71 -7.22 8.97
CA ILE A 93 -19.38 -7.22 9.62
C ILE A 93 -19.16 -8.56 10.31
N ASN A 94 -17.90 -8.91 10.59
CA ASN A 94 -17.51 -10.21 11.16
C ASN A 94 -17.96 -11.42 10.31
N ALA A 95 -18.08 -11.19 8.99
CA ALA A 95 -18.41 -12.18 7.98
C ALA A 95 -17.13 -12.49 7.16
N PHE A 96 -16.46 -13.60 7.47
CA PHE A 96 -15.21 -13.99 6.79
C PHE A 96 -15.50 -14.98 5.67
N VAL A 97 -15.34 -14.55 4.41
CA VAL A 97 -15.55 -15.41 3.24
C VAL A 97 -14.47 -16.49 3.17
N ARG A 98 -14.91 -17.74 3.04
CA ARG A 98 -14.08 -18.94 2.97
C ARG A 98 -13.84 -19.39 1.53
N LYS A 99 -14.90 -19.39 0.72
CA LYS A 99 -14.91 -19.95 -0.64
C LYS A 99 -16.07 -19.37 -1.45
N ILE A 100 -15.90 -19.34 -2.77
CA ILE A 100 -16.95 -19.10 -3.76
C ILE A 100 -17.30 -20.45 -4.39
N ASN A 101 -18.59 -20.78 -4.42
CA ASN A 101 -19.07 -21.98 -5.10
C ASN A 101 -19.31 -21.65 -6.57
N ILE A 102 -18.47 -22.24 -7.42
CA ILE A 102 -18.48 -22.05 -8.87
C ILE A 102 -18.85 -23.38 -9.49
N ASP A 103 -19.83 -23.35 -10.39
CA ASP A 103 -20.25 -24.53 -11.14
C ASP A 103 -19.11 -24.97 -12.11
N PRO A 104 -18.67 -26.23 -12.06
CA PRO A 104 -17.51 -26.68 -12.83
C PRO A 104 -17.77 -26.76 -14.33
N GLU A 105 -19.01 -26.88 -14.79
CA GLU A 105 -19.35 -26.97 -16.22
C GLU A 105 -19.57 -25.59 -16.83
N THR A 106 -20.46 -24.82 -16.22
CA THR A 106 -20.90 -23.50 -16.70
C THR A 106 -19.96 -22.37 -16.29
N LYS A 107 -19.11 -22.59 -15.27
CA LYS A 107 -18.23 -21.59 -14.64
C LYS A 107 -18.98 -20.43 -13.98
N VAL A 108 -20.27 -20.60 -13.68
CA VAL A 108 -21.09 -19.58 -13.00
C VAL A 108 -20.84 -19.64 -11.49
N ALA A 109 -20.58 -18.49 -10.87
CA ALA A 109 -20.40 -18.35 -9.44
C ALA A 109 -21.76 -18.11 -8.74
N ASN A 110 -22.26 -19.12 -8.01
CA ASN A 110 -23.65 -19.18 -7.54
C ASN A 110 -23.82 -18.73 -6.08
N SER A 111 -22.82 -18.99 -5.23
CA SER A 111 -22.89 -18.64 -3.82
C SER A 111 -21.52 -18.41 -3.20
N VAL A 112 -21.51 -17.74 -2.05
CA VAL A 112 -20.35 -17.58 -1.18
C VAL A 112 -20.58 -18.28 0.14
N GLU A 113 -19.57 -19.02 0.58
CA GLU A 113 -19.49 -19.58 1.92
C GLU A 113 -18.70 -18.64 2.81
N PHE A 114 -19.24 -18.31 3.98
CA PHE A 114 -18.60 -17.41 4.92
C PHE A 114 -18.90 -17.80 6.37
N ASP A 115 -18.05 -17.35 7.29
CA ASP A 115 -18.28 -17.50 8.71
C ASP A 115 -18.81 -16.18 9.27
N LEU A 116 -20.03 -16.17 9.81
CA LEU A 116 -20.60 -15.04 10.55
C LEU A 116 -20.44 -15.29 12.04
N PHE A 117 -19.63 -14.47 12.72
CA PHE A 117 -19.24 -14.71 14.12
C PHE A 117 -18.68 -16.11 14.38
N GLY A 118 -18.00 -16.69 13.38
CA GLY A 118 -17.41 -18.04 13.46
C GLY A 118 -18.37 -19.18 13.12
N LEU A 119 -19.64 -18.89 12.83
CA LEU A 119 -20.62 -19.90 12.42
C LEU A 119 -20.75 -19.94 10.89
N PRO A 120 -20.77 -21.12 10.26
CA PRO A 120 -20.82 -21.24 8.80
C PRO A 120 -22.19 -20.81 8.25
N HIS A 121 -22.16 -20.01 7.19
CA HIS A 121 -23.31 -19.52 6.44
C HIS A 121 -23.03 -19.55 4.94
N THR A 122 -24.11 -19.52 4.16
CA THR A 122 -24.06 -19.45 2.69
C THR A 122 -24.98 -18.34 2.20
N ALA A 123 -24.48 -17.50 1.29
CA ALA A 123 -25.29 -16.50 0.59
C ALA A 123 -25.27 -16.76 -0.92
N HIS A 124 -26.44 -16.74 -1.55
CA HIS A 124 -26.59 -16.95 -2.99
C HIS A 124 -26.62 -15.62 -3.74
N SER A 125 -26.05 -15.58 -4.93
CA SER A 125 -26.14 -14.43 -5.84
C SER A 125 -26.93 -14.79 -7.08
N HIS A 126 -27.85 -13.91 -7.49
CA HIS A 126 -28.62 -14.06 -8.73
C HIS A 126 -27.94 -13.41 -9.94
N ARG A 127 -26.83 -12.70 -9.74
CA ARG A 127 -26.13 -11.98 -10.82
C ARG A 127 -24.64 -12.25 -10.75
N GLU A 128 -23.95 -11.51 -9.89
CA GLU A 128 -22.50 -11.47 -9.84
C GLU A 128 -21.99 -11.60 -8.41
N ILE A 129 -20.77 -12.13 -8.27
CA ILE A 129 -20.01 -12.13 -7.02
C ILE A 129 -18.76 -11.30 -7.28
N ILE A 130 -18.68 -10.14 -6.63
CA ILE A 130 -17.57 -9.20 -6.79
C ILE A 130 -16.58 -9.42 -5.65
N LEU A 131 -15.39 -9.93 -5.97
CA LEU A 131 -14.36 -10.23 -4.98
C LEU A 131 -13.44 -9.03 -4.73
N SER A 132 -13.68 -8.35 -3.60
CA SER A 132 -12.93 -7.15 -3.17
C SER A 132 -12.14 -7.40 -1.88
N GLY A 133 -11.61 -8.62 -1.69
CA GLY A 133 -10.80 -9.01 -0.53
C GLY A 133 -9.39 -8.39 -0.49
N GLY A 134 -9.08 -7.55 -1.49
CA GLY A 134 -7.76 -6.96 -1.68
C GLY A 134 -6.76 -7.94 -2.28
N ALA A 135 -5.58 -7.40 -2.55
CA ALA A 135 -4.44 -8.04 -3.22
C ALA A 135 -4.07 -9.43 -2.65
N ILE A 136 -4.35 -9.69 -1.36
CA ILE A 136 -3.97 -10.91 -0.64
C ILE A 136 -5.14 -11.89 -0.53
N ASN A 137 -6.28 -11.46 0.00
CA ASN A 137 -7.36 -12.40 0.30
C ASN A 137 -8.15 -12.78 -0.96
N SER A 138 -8.19 -11.89 -1.97
CA SER A 138 -8.83 -12.23 -3.25
C SER A 138 -8.17 -13.44 -3.93
N PRO A 139 -6.84 -13.49 -4.17
CA PRO A 139 -6.21 -14.70 -4.72
C PRO A 139 -6.38 -15.91 -3.82
N GLN A 140 -6.33 -15.75 -2.50
CA GLN A 140 -6.56 -16.85 -1.57
C GLN A 140 -7.95 -17.47 -1.75
N ILE A 141 -9.00 -16.64 -1.75
CA ILE A 141 -10.38 -17.09 -1.94
C ILE A 141 -10.56 -17.71 -3.33
N LEU A 142 -9.97 -17.14 -4.39
CA LEU A 142 -10.01 -17.74 -5.74
C LEU A 142 -9.37 -19.13 -5.76
N MET A 143 -8.19 -19.30 -5.16
CA MET A 143 -7.51 -20.59 -5.09
C MET A 143 -8.33 -21.61 -4.31
N LEU A 144 -8.89 -21.23 -3.14
CA LEU A 144 -9.80 -22.08 -2.36
C LEU A 144 -11.10 -22.41 -3.11
N SER A 145 -11.44 -21.61 -4.12
CA SER A 145 -12.58 -21.80 -5.02
C SER A 145 -12.22 -22.54 -6.31
N GLY A 146 -11.02 -23.13 -6.41
CA GLY A 146 -10.58 -23.89 -7.58
C GLY A 146 -10.08 -23.07 -8.78
N VAL A 147 -9.81 -21.77 -8.58
CA VAL A 147 -9.27 -20.85 -9.60
C VAL A 147 -7.83 -20.47 -9.23
N GLY A 148 -6.85 -21.05 -9.91
CA GLY A 148 -5.43 -20.86 -9.57
C GLY A 148 -4.47 -21.77 -10.34
N PRO A 149 -3.17 -21.81 -9.98
CA PRO A 149 -2.20 -22.69 -10.61
C PRO A 149 -2.55 -24.16 -10.35
N ARG A 150 -2.62 -24.99 -11.41
CA ARG A 150 -3.16 -26.35 -11.36
C ARG A 150 -2.40 -27.21 -10.35
N ASP A 151 -1.08 -27.28 -10.50
CA ASP A 151 -0.20 -28.10 -9.68
C ASP A 151 -0.32 -27.70 -8.19
N HIS A 152 -0.38 -26.38 -7.92
CA HIS A 152 -0.55 -25.85 -6.57
C HIS A 152 -1.93 -26.20 -5.97
N LEU A 153 -3.00 -26.20 -6.76
CA LEU A 153 -4.32 -26.60 -6.25
C LEU A 153 -4.40 -28.10 -5.96
N GLN A 154 -3.79 -28.92 -6.81
CA GLN A 154 -3.74 -30.37 -6.65
C GLN A 154 -2.91 -30.79 -5.42
N GLU A 155 -1.87 -30.04 -5.04
CA GLU A 155 -1.13 -30.25 -3.78
C GLU A 155 -2.02 -30.18 -2.52
N PHE A 156 -3.18 -29.52 -2.61
CA PHE A 156 -4.12 -29.33 -1.51
C PHE A 156 -5.46 -30.07 -1.73
N ASP A 157 -5.51 -31.02 -2.68
CA ASP A 157 -6.73 -31.76 -3.04
C ASP A 157 -7.92 -30.84 -3.42
N ILE A 158 -7.63 -29.70 -4.06
CA ILE A 158 -8.64 -28.76 -4.55
C ILE A 158 -8.93 -29.04 -6.03
N ASP A 159 -10.20 -29.26 -6.35
CA ASP A 159 -10.66 -29.40 -7.73
C ASP A 159 -10.36 -28.14 -8.57
N VAL A 160 -9.71 -28.35 -9.71
CA VAL A 160 -9.30 -27.25 -10.59
C VAL A 160 -10.44 -26.84 -11.51
N ILE A 161 -11.16 -25.79 -11.13
CA ILE A 161 -12.21 -25.17 -11.94
C ILE A 161 -11.61 -24.37 -13.10
N LYS A 162 -10.54 -23.61 -12.85
CA LYS A 162 -9.83 -22.84 -13.89
C LYS A 162 -8.35 -22.75 -13.55
N HIS A 163 -7.53 -23.23 -14.49
CA HIS A 163 -6.10 -22.97 -14.43
C HIS A 163 -5.83 -21.49 -14.73
N ALA A 164 -5.30 -20.77 -13.74
CA ALA A 164 -4.90 -19.37 -13.83
C ALA A 164 -3.51 -19.21 -13.18
N PRO A 165 -2.42 -19.30 -13.94
CA PRO A 165 -1.05 -19.27 -13.41
C PRO A 165 -0.56 -17.85 -13.00
N GLY A 166 -1.43 -16.84 -13.04
CA GLY A 166 -1.11 -15.47 -12.69
C GLY A 166 -2.22 -14.82 -11.88
N VAL A 167 -2.17 -15.02 -10.56
CA VAL A 167 -2.98 -14.24 -9.61
C VAL A 167 -2.00 -13.47 -8.71
N ALA A 168 -1.82 -12.19 -9.00
CA ALA A 168 -1.07 -11.21 -8.20
C ALA A 168 -2.10 -10.32 -7.46
N ASP A 169 -1.79 -9.56 -6.41
CA ASP A 169 -0.59 -8.76 -6.14
C ASP A 169 -0.37 -8.49 -4.62
N GLY A 170 0.61 -7.65 -4.26
CA GLY A 170 1.25 -7.62 -2.94
C GLY A 170 0.70 -6.64 -1.89
N GLY A 171 0.81 -7.02 -0.61
CA GLY A 171 0.29 -6.21 0.49
C GLY A 171 0.78 -6.51 1.92
N MET A 172 1.98 -7.08 2.13
CA MET A 172 2.59 -7.20 3.48
C MET A 172 3.01 -5.85 4.10
N ILE A 173 2.57 -4.75 3.49
CA ILE A 173 2.90 -3.38 3.83
C ILE A 173 1.89 -2.86 4.85
N GLY A 174 2.24 -3.00 6.12
CA GLY A 174 1.86 -2.03 7.13
C GLY A 174 2.70 -2.29 8.38
N ARG A 175 2.71 -3.56 8.80
CA ARG A 175 3.40 -4.00 10.02
C ARG A 175 4.74 -4.70 9.73
N THR A 176 4.79 -5.46 8.63
CA THR A 176 6.03 -6.00 8.04
C THR A 176 6.64 -5.03 7.03
N ALA A 177 5.94 -3.94 6.67
CA ALA A 177 6.34 -2.94 5.67
C ALA A 177 7.78 -2.44 5.84
N SER A 178 8.24 -2.38 7.09
CA SER A 178 9.58 -1.92 7.43
C SER A 178 10.48 -3.04 7.96
N GLY A 179 9.96 -4.25 8.19
CA GLY A 179 10.76 -5.42 8.59
C GLY A 179 11.64 -5.27 9.84
N VAL A 180 11.38 -4.29 10.72
CA VAL A 180 12.28 -3.96 11.83
C VAL A 180 12.04 -4.93 12.98
N SER A 181 13.03 -5.79 13.28
CA SER A 181 13.03 -6.60 14.52
C SER A 181 13.16 -5.69 15.74
N VAL A 182 12.78 -6.15 16.92
CA VAL A 182 12.95 -5.36 18.16
C VAL A 182 14.41 -4.95 18.36
N ASP A 183 15.35 -5.85 18.08
CA ASP A 183 16.78 -5.54 18.15
C ASP A 183 17.21 -4.49 17.12
N ASN A 184 16.71 -4.57 15.89
CA ASN A 184 17.02 -3.56 14.87
C ASN A 184 16.36 -2.22 15.22
N TYR A 185 15.16 -2.24 15.82
CA TYR A 185 14.48 -1.04 16.27
C TYR A 185 15.28 -0.37 17.39
N ALA A 186 15.67 -1.15 18.39
CA ALA A 186 16.50 -0.70 19.49
C ALA A 186 17.80 -0.06 18.97
N ASN A 187 18.55 -0.80 18.16
CA ASN A 187 19.84 -0.34 17.64
C ASN A 187 19.77 0.92 16.74
N VAL A 188 18.71 1.03 15.93
CA VAL A 188 18.58 2.12 14.94
C VAL A 188 17.90 3.34 15.55
N PHE A 189 16.91 3.13 16.40
CA PHE A 189 16.07 4.21 16.93
C PHE A 189 16.47 4.62 18.35
N GLU A 190 16.86 3.74 19.27
CA GLU A 190 17.21 4.16 20.65
C GLU A 190 18.26 5.28 20.73
N PRO A 191 19.34 5.31 19.92
CA PRO A 191 20.32 6.39 19.96
C PRO A 191 19.79 7.76 19.49
N VAL A 192 18.61 7.78 18.88
CA VAL A 192 17.97 8.96 18.30
C VAL A 192 16.59 9.26 18.87
N ILE A 193 16.05 8.37 19.72
CA ILE A 193 14.88 8.68 20.54
C ILE A 193 15.28 9.90 21.39
N TYR A 194 14.50 10.98 21.28
CA TYR A 194 14.75 12.31 21.85
C TYR A 194 15.68 13.26 21.07
N LYS A 195 16.11 12.91 19.85
CA LYS A 195 16.76 13.86 18.94
C LYS A 195 15.80 14.28 17.84
N ASP A 196 15.93 15.53 17.40
CA ASP A 196 15.23 15.98 16.21
C ASP A 196 15.78 15.20 15.00
N SER A 197 14.87 14.51 14.32
CA SER A 197 15.24 13.61 13.23
C SER A 197 14.18 13.60 12.14
N TYR A 198 14.62 13.35 10.92
CA TYR A 198 13.74 13.09 9.78
C TYR A 198 14.19 11.85 9.04
N ILE A 199 13.29 11.30 8.23
CA ILE A 199 13.51 10.05 7.51
C ILE A 199 13.34 10.31 6.03
N ILE A 200 14.31 9.85 5.24
CA ILE A 200 14.16 9.72 3.79
C ILE A 200 14.05 8.24 3.47
N THR A 201 12.93 7.86 2.84
CA THR A 201 12.66 6.48 2.45
C THR A 201 12.58 6.38 0.93
N PRO A 202 13.65 5.95 0.25
CA PRO A 202 13.57 5.61 -1.16
C PRO A 202 12.61 4.44 -1.38
N LEU A 203 11.65 4.61 -2.29
CA LEU A 203 10.71 3.56 -2.68
C LEU A 203 10.88 3.23 -4.16
N LEU A 204 11.06 1.94 -4.46
CA LEU A 204 11.18 1.48 -5.83
C LEU A 204 9.79 1.36 -6.47
N MET A 205 9.44 2.33 -7.32
CA MET A 205 8.10 2.41 -7.90
C MET A 205 7.81 1.39 -9.00
N ARG A 206 8.85 0.86 -9.66
CA ARG A 206 8.72 -0.08 -10.80
C ARG A 206 9.74 -1.22 -10.68
N PRO A 207 9.58 -2.13 -9.69
CA PRO A 207 10.49 -3.25 -9.53
C PRO A 207 10.39 -4.22 -10.71
N ARG A 208 11.52 -4.83 -11.09
CA ARG A 208 11.60 -5.94 -12.05
C ARG A 208 11.43 -7.29 -11.36
N SER A 209 11.83 -7.41 -10.11
CA SER A 209 11.63 -8.62 -9.29
C SER A 209 10.14 -8.98 -9.22
N ARG A 210 9.85 -10.28 -9.22
CA ARG A 210 8.49 -10.82 -9.10
C ARG A 210 8.43 -11.91 -8.04
N GLY A 211 7.45 -11.78 -7.15
CA GLY A 211 7.15 -12.76 -6.11
C GLY A 211 6.10 -13.79 -6.53
N ARG A 212 5.75 -14.68 -5.60
CA ARG A 212 4.63 -15.63 -5.72
C ARG A 212 3.97 -15.86 -4.36
N ILE A 213 2.67 -16.18 -4.38
CA ILE A 213 1.89 -16.57 -3.20
C ILE A 213 1.49 -18.05 -3.35
N ARG A 214 1.54 -18.79 -2.25
CA ARG A 214 1.13 -20.20 -2.18
C ARG A 214 0.22 -20.40 -0.99
N LEU A 215 -0.81 -21.24 -1.12
CA LEU A 215 -1.55 -21.72 0.05
C LEU A 215 -0.60 -22.54 0.95
N GLN A 216 -0.77 -22.39 2.26
CA GLN A 216 -0.15 -23.28 3.25
C GLN A 216 -1.11 -24.41 3.67
N SER A 217 -2.41 -24.17 3.56
CA SER A 217 -3.48 -25.05 4.01
C SER A 217 -4.77 -24.67 3.27
N ILE A 218 -5.72 -25.62 3.20
CA ILE A 218 -7.10 -25.37 2.74
C ILE A 218 -7.92 -24.55 3.74
N LEU A 219 -7.45 -24.39 4.98
CA LEU A 219 -8.15 -23.59 5.98
C LEU A 219 -8.03 -22.09 5.62
N PRO A 220 -9.13 -21.38 5.33
CA PRO A 220 -9.08 -19.99 4.85
C PRO A 220 -8.46 -19.00 5.84
N ARG A 221 -8.48 -19.33 7.14
CA ARG A 221 -7.88 -18.52 8.20
C ARG A 221 -6.37 -18.72 8.35
N LYS A 222 -5.78 -19.74 7.72
CA LYS A 222 -4.33 -19.92 7.73
C LYS A 222 -3.69 -18.96 6.73
N HIS A 223 -2.64 -18.27 7.17
CA HIS A 223 -1.95 -17.32 6.32
C HIS A 223 -1.27 -18.02 5.14
N PRO A 224 -1.34 -17.48 3.92
CA PRO A 224 -0.62 -18.05 2.79
C PRO A 224 0.90 -17.86 2.94
N LEU A 225 1.67 -18.70 2.27
CA LEU A 225 3.11 -18.55 2.11
C LEU A 225 3.39 -17.46 1.06
N ILE A 226 4.23 -16.48 1.41
CA ILE A 226 4.54 -15.33 0.57
C ILE A 226 6.03 -15.31 0.25
N TYR A 227 6.38 -15.44 -1.03
CA TYR A 227 7.75 -15.37 -1.52
C TYR A 227 7.93 -14.10 -2.34
N ALA A 228 8.38 -13.02 -1.70
CA ALA A 228 8.47 -11.70 -2.36
C ALA A 228 9.58 -11.61 -3.42
N ASN A 229 10.67 -12.37 -3.25
CA ASN A 229 11.86 -12.32 -4.11
C ASN A 229 12.44 -10.90 -4.27
N TYR A 230 12.44 -10.10 -3.20
CA TYR A 230 13.03 -8.77 -3.22
C TYR A 230 14.48 -8.83 -3.72
N PHE A 231 14.85 -7.90 -4.60
CA PHE A 231 16.21 -7.78 -5.17
C PHE A 231 16.70 -9.01 -5.93
N LYS A 232 15.78 -9.86 -6.39
CA LYS A 232 16.12 -10.97 -7.28
C LYS A 232 16.70 -10.45 -8.61
N ASP A 233 16.16 -9.35 -9.14
CA ASP A 233 16.78 -8.63 -10.24
C ASP A 233 17.76 -7.58 -9.69
N PRO A 234 19.06 -7.62 -10.05
CA PRO A 234 20.05 -6.67 -9.55
C PRO A 234 19.75 -5.21 -9.94
N TYR A 235 18.96 -4.98 -10.98
CA TYR A 235 18.49 -3.64 -11.36
C TYR A 235 17.72 -2.96 -10.22
N ASP A 236 16.92 -3.71 -9.47
CA ASP A 236 16.09 -3.15 -8.40
C ASP A 236 16.95 -2.56 -7.28
N LEU A 237 18.04 -3.25 -6.93
CA LEU A 237 18.99 -2.77 -5.93
C LEU A 237 19.80 -1.57 -6.46
N ALA A 238 20.23 -1.61 -7.73
CA ALA A 238 20.96 -0.50 -8.34
C ALA A 238 20.13 0.80 -8.33
N VAL A 239 18.83 0.74 -8.65
CA VAL A 239 17.95 1.91 -8.62
C VAL A 239 17.77 2.44 -7.19
N LEU A 240 17.65 1.56 -6.18
CA LEU A 240 17.59 2.01 -4.78
C LEU A 240 18.88 2.72 -4.35
N VAL A 241 20.04 2.25 -4.79
CA VAL A 241 21.33 2.91 -4.53
C VAL A 241 21.34 4.33 -5.11
N GLU A 242 20.81 4.55 -6.30
CA GLU A 242 20.64 5.92 -6.84
C GLU A 242 19.72 6.77 -5.96
N GLY A 243 18.61 6.21 -5.46
CA GLY A 243 17.75 6.88 -4.49
C GLY A 243 18.47 7.28 -3.19
N LEU A 244 19.40 6.44 -2.71
CA LEU A 244 20.24 6.75 -1.54
C LEU A 244 21.27 7.85 -1.83
N LYS A 245 21.86 7.87 -3.02
CA LYS A 245 22.75 8.97 -3.45
C LYS A 245 22.01 10.31 -3.44
N TYR A 246 20.74 10.32 -3.89
CA TYR A 246 19.89 11.50 -3.78
C TYR A 246 19.62 11.90 -2.32
N ALA A 247 19.29 10.95 -1.44
CA ALA A 247 19.10 11.22 -0.02
C ALA A 247 20.36 11.79 0.64
N HIS A 248 21.54 11.26 0.28
CA HIS A 248 22.82 11.80 0.72
C HIS A 248 23.03 13.22 0.18
N ALA A 249 22.85 13.46 -1.12
CA ALA A 249 22.98 14.80 -1.71
C ALA A 249 22.04 15.81 -1.04
N PHE A 250 20.81 15.41 -0.71
CA PHE A 250 19.86 16.21 0.05
C PHE A 250 20.42 16.62 1.42
N SER A 251 20.96 15.67 2.19
CA SER A 251 21.60 15.96 3.48
C SER A 251 22.79 16.93 3.39
N GLN A 252 23.45 17.02 2.23
CA GLN A 252 24.61 17.88 2.00
C GLN A 252 24.25 19.29 1.53
N THR A 253 22.96 19.61 1.35
CA THR A 253 22.53 20.98 1.04
C THR A 253 22.93 21.96 2.14
N LYS A 254 23.08 23.25 1.80
CA LYS A 254 23.61 24.27 2.72
C LYS A 254 22.80 24.35 4.01
N ILE A 255 21.47 24.35 3.90
CA ILE A 255 20.58 24.49 5.07
C ILE A 255 20.65 23.27 5.99
N LEU A 256 20.77 22.06 5.43
CA LEU A 256 20.86 20.83 6.22
C LEU A 256 22.23 20.66 6.86
N ARG A 257 23.32 21.08 6.18
CA ARG A 257 24.64 21.17 6.81
C ARG A 257 24.69 22.24 7.91
N TYR A 258 24.01 23.37 7.73
CA TYR A 258 23.90 24.40 8.78
C TYR A 258 23.22 23.85 10.04
N LEU A 259 22.21 23.01 9.87
CA LEU A 259 21.55 22.30 10.97
C LEU A 259 22.36 21.12 11.51
N ASN A 260 23.57 20.87 11.00
CA ASN A 260 24.39 19.71 11.37
C ASN A 260 23.67 18.36 11.11
N ALA A 261 22.83 18.31 10.09
CA ALA A 261 22.12 17.08 9.71
C ALA A 261 23.12 16.00 9.26
N THR A 262 23.13 14.88 9.95
CA THR A 262 24.05 13.75 9.69
C THR A 262 23.27 12.46 9.42
N LEU A 263 23.80 11.64 8.51
CA LEU A 263 23.26 10.32 8.24
C LEU A 263 23.50 9.41 9.45
N ASN A 264 22.44 8.85 10.01
CA ASN A 264 22.54 7.75 10.95
C ASN A 264 22.79 6.45 10.17
N ILE A 265 24.06 6.20 9.84
CA ILE A 265 24.48 5.03 9.07
C ILE A 265 24.60 3.84 10.03
N TYR A 266 23.60 2.96 10.02
CA TYR A 266 23.64 1.69 10.75
C TYR A 266 23.71 0.50 9.79
N SER A 267 24.63 -0.44 10.03
CA SER A 267 24.70 -1.67 9.24
C SER A 267 23.65 -2.67 9.73
N TRP A 268 22.60 -2.86 8.93
CA TRP A 268 21.52 -3.79 9.26
C TRP A 268 22.00 -5.24 9.16
N ARG A 269 21.68 -6.06 10.16
CA ARG A 269 21.99 -7.50 10.12
C ARG A 269 21.08 -8.31 9.20
N ASN A 270 19.91 -7.79 8.78
CA ASN A 270 18.99 -8.44 7.85
C ASN A 270 18.08 -7.42 7.11
N PHE A 271 18.05 -7.49 5.77
CA PHE A 271 17.13 -6.89 4.77
C PHE A 271 17.25 -5.41 4.30
N GLY A 272 17.59 -5.23 3.01
CA GLY A 272 16.73 -4.81 1.88
C GLY A 272 15.98 -3.45 1.86
N CYS A 273 15.56 -2.88 2.98
CA CYS A 273 14.94 -1.55 3.01
C CYS A 273 15.96 -0.57 3.60
N PHE A 274 16.52 0.29 2.77
CA PHE A 274 17.43 1.33 3.25
C PHE A 274 16.63 2.48 3.83
N LEU A 275 16.35 2.40 5.13
CA LEU A 275 15.86 3.52 5.90
C LEU A 275 17.04 4.41 6.25
N ILE A 276 17.05 5.65 5.76
CA ILE A 276 18.00 6.66 6.20
C ILE A 276 17.30 7.55 7.23
N ILE A 277 17.80 7.49 8.46
CA ILE A 277 17.45 8.45 9.50
C ILE A 277 18.52 9.54 9.46
N LEU A 278 18.08 10.79 9.36
CA LEU A 278 18.94 11.97 9.43
C LEU A 278 18.64 12.67 10.76
N ILE A 279 19.70 13.00 11.50
CA ILE A 279 19.64 13.60 12.84
C ILE A 279 20.30 14.98 12.76
N PHE A 280 19.71 15.97 13.41
CA PHE A 280 20.25 17.32 13.53
C PHE A 280 20.17 17.81 14.98
#